data_AF-A0A928GEC4-F1
#
_entry.id   AF-A0A928GEC4-F1
#
_cell.length_a   1.000
_cell.length_b   1.000
_cell.length_c   1.000
_cell.angle_alpha   90.00
_cell.angle_beta   90.00
_cell.angle_gamma   90.00
#
_symmetry.space_group_name_H-M   'P 1'
#
loop_
_entity.id
_entity.type
_entity.pdbx_description
1 polymer ?
#
loop_
_entity_poly.entity_id
_entity_poly.type
_entity_poly.pdbx_seq_one_letter_code
_entity_poly.pdbx_strand_id
1 'polypeptide(L)'
;MKFAILAAGEGSRLAAEGIKEPKPMVTLQGEPMLDRLIRIFESCGAETIAIITNNLSLQTQKHVLQLQAKGHPVQLVVQTTPSSMHSFHALMPLLGEGRFILTTVDTIFNEDEFHRFIQAFSNADASLDGMMAVTDFIDDERPLWVSTMADLTISGFHDTQASFQASKVGDECRYISGGIYGLDSRCFATLDRCIQEGQQRMRNFQRALVADGFHLTAYPFSKILDVDHVSDITKAEAFLSNTKPLKIIGIQRDASASPNRETADAAIFEAVAKRLEAAGAIVTRLTDEQFLNAFPDDNPTYDPLMDALVTHANGIFTMSRNLQTCVMLDIVERCYHIPCVNSGSGITTCSDRQQIYNRFHQTALRQPPTWFGSLYKERWPNDPVDAYELLDTLPYPIWIKRSLEHSQTPDDIIFASNEAEAHKALDAFVCRKIDEVAFSAHVQGDLIKFYGVAGEGFFEWRYATEAPDKFGLDNTSVTPHHYPFNAKALQEQCETVATCIGVPVYGGDAIIEADGQCTLLDFNDWPSFSSCRVAAAEAIADYVLMISRK
;
A
#
# COMPACT_ATOMS: atom_id res chain seq x y z
N MET A 1 -6.15 30.21 16.19
CA MET A 1 -7.25 29.65 17.03
C MET A 1 -6.65 28.99 18.26
N LYS A 2 -7.41 28.90 19.37
CA LYS A 2 -6.99 28.19 20.59
C LYS A 2 -7.50 26.74 20.61
N PHE A 3 -6.74 25.89 21.28
CA PHE A 3 -7.01 24.47 21.39
C PHE A 3 -6.96 24.04 22.86
N ALA A 4 -7.64 22.96 23.21
CA ALA A 4 -7.66 22.38 24.55
C ALA A 4 -7.63 20.86 24.52
N ILE A 5 -6.88 20.28 25.47
CA ILE A 5 -6.75 18.84 25.66
C ILE A 5 -7.17 18.47 27.08
N LEU A 6 -8.18 17.62 27.19
CA LEU A 6 -8.62 17.01 28.45
C LEU A 6 -7.79 15.75 28.73
N ALA A 7 -6.75 15.88 29.55
CA ALA A 7 -5.81 14.81 29.89
C ALA A 7 -5.84 14.43 31.39
N ALA A 8 -6.93 14.75 32.09
CA ALA A 8 -7.07 14.54 33.54
C ALA A 8 -7.64 13.17 33.94
N GLY A 9 -8.05 12.33 32.98
CA GLY A 9 -8.57 10.99 33.27
C GLY A 9 -7.56 10.09 34.00
N GLU A 10 -8.05 9.21 34.87
CA GLU A 10 -7.19 8.31 35.67
C GLU A 10 -6.61 7.15 34.84
N GLY A 11 -7.20 6.82 33.69
CA GLY A 11 -6.75 5.69 32.87
C GLY A 11 -6.84 4.34 33.58
N SER A 12 -7.79 4.19 34.51
CA SER A 12 -7.90 3.04 35.41
C SER A 12 -8.03 1.69 34.69
N ARG A 13 -8.66 1.67 33.51
CA ARG A 13 -8.77 0.49 32.63
C ARG A 13 -7.40 0.02 32.13
N LEU A 14 -6.66 0.90 31.46
CA LEU A 14 -5.29 0.63 30.99
C LEU A 14 -4.36 0.22 32.15
N ALA A 15 -4.47 0.89 33.30
CA ALA A 15 -3.67 0.55 34.48
C ALA A 15 -4.00 -0.87 35.02
N ALA A 16 -5.28 -1.25 35.05
CA ALA A 16 -5.70 -2.59 35.44
C ALA A 16 -5.23 -3.68 34.47
N GLU A 17 -5.02 -3.32 33.20
CA GLU A 17 -4.53 -4.21 32.14
C GLU A 17 -2.99 -4.23 32.01
N GLY A 18 -2.28 -3.53 32.90
CA GLY A 18 -0.83 -3.64 33.05
C GLY A 18 -0.01 -2.50 32.45
N ILE A 19 -0.64 -1.47 31.87
CA ILE A 19 0.05 -0.26 31.41
C ILE A 19 0.45 0.58 32.63
N LYS A 20 1.74 0.91 32.75
CA LYS A 20 2.28 1.63 33.93
C LYS A 20 2.31 3.14 33.71
N GLU A 21 2.40 3.54 32.45
CA GLU A 21 2.42 4.91 32.01
C GLU A 21 1.06 5.57 32.25
N PRO A 22 1.02 6.86 32.61
CA PRO A 22 -0.24 7.59 32.68
C PRO A 22 -0.86 7.66 31.28
N LYS A 23 -2.20 7.59 31.19
CA LYS A 23 -2.94 7.56 29.90
C LYS A 23 -2.42 8.54 28.84
N PRO A 24 -2.16 9.83 29.12
CA PRO A 24 -1.65 10.77 28.13
C PRO A 24 -0.27 10.40 27.53
N MET A 25 0.52 9.62 28.26
CA MET A 25 1.88 9.20 27.88
C MET A 25 1.95 7.80 27.28
N VAL A 26 0.81 7.09 27.16
CA VAL A 26 0.75 5.84 26.42
C VAL A 26 1.08 6.15 24.95
N THR A 27 1.90 5.29 24.35
CA THR A 27 2.43 5.50 23.01
C THR A 27 1.61 4.74 21.96
N LEU A 28 1.48 5.34 20.78
CA LEU A 28 0.96 4.72 19.57
C LEU A 28 2.03 4.88 18.49
N GLN A 29 2.49 3.77 17.90
CA GLN A 29 3.60 3.77 16.93
C GLN A 29 4.86 4.49 17.46
N GLY A 30 5.12 4.42 18.77
CA GLY A 30 6.26 5.07 19.43
C GLY A 30 6.07 6.55 19.80
N GLU A 31 4.95 7.18 19.48
CA GLU A 31 4.64 8.58 19.83
C GLU A 31 3.62 8.64 20.99
N PRO A 32 3.86 9.37 22.10
CA PRO A 32 2.86 9.56 23.15
C PRO A 32 1.58 10.21 22.61
N MET A 33 0.40 9.77 23.07
CA MET A 33 -0.89 10.33 22.60
C MET A 33 -0.99 11.85 22.80
N LEU A 34 -0.47 12.36 23.92
CA LEU A 34 -0.42 13.80 24.19
C LEU A 34 0.45 14.55 23.18
N ASP A 35 1.63 14.00 22.85
CA ASP A 35 2.59 14.61 21.92
C ASP A 35 2.02 14.64 20.51
N ARG A 36 1.37 13.55 20.12
CA ARG A 36 0.64 13.45 18.85
C ARG A 36 -0.37 14.57 18.70
N LEU A 37 -1.23 14.81 19.70
CA LEU A 37 -2.22 15.88 19.64
C LEU A 37 -1.59 17.27 19.61
N ILE A 38 -0.53 17.50 20.39
CA ILE A 38 0.19 18.78 20.37
C ILE A 38 0.74 19.05 18.98
N ARG A 39 1.43 18.08 18.36
CA ARG A 39 1.95 18.17 16.99
C ARG A 39 0.85 18.46 15.98
N ILE A 40 -0.28 17.75 16.06
CA ILE A 40 -1.43 17.97 15.16
C ILE A 40 -1.96 19.40 15.32
N PHE A 41 -2.11 19.87 16.56
CA PHE A 41 -2.65 21.21 16.83
C PHE A 41 -1.69 22.32 16.36
N GLU A 42 -0.38 22.15 16.55
CA GLU A 42 0.63 23.05 15.99
C GLU A 42 0.55 23.10 14.46
N SER A 43 0.41 21.94 13.80
CA SER A 43 0.24 21.88 12.34
C SER A 43 -1.05 22.55 11.84
N CYS A 44 -2.06 22.68 12.71
CA CYS A 44 -3.31 23.42 12.44
C CYS A 44 -3.22 24.91 12.80
N GLY A 45 -2.06 25.41 13.23
CA GLY A 45 -1.87 26.82 13.60
C GLY A 45 -2.40 27.18 15.00
N ALA A 46 -2.26 26.29 15.98
CA ALA A 46 -2.61 26.58 17.36
C ALA A 46 -1.77 27.74 17.94
N GLU A 47 -2.46 28.80 18.39
CA GLU A 47 -1.83 29.92 19.10
C GLU A 47 -1.55 29.58 20.57
N THR A 48 -2.41 28.75 21.15
CA THR A 48 -2.30 28.25 22.53
C THR A 48 -3.01 26.91 22.62
N ILE A 49 -2.40 25.96 23.32
CA ILE A 49 -2.92 24.64 23.62
C ILE A 49 -3.06 24.53 25.14
N ALA A 50 -4.28 24.69 25.64
CA ALA A 50 -4.62 24.58 27.05
C ALA A 50 -4.76 23.10 27.46
N ILE A 51 -3.91 22.61 28.34
CA ILE A 51 -3.86 21.20 28.73
C ILE A 51 -4.19 21.10 30.21
N ILE A 52 -5.14 20.24 30.55
CA ILE A 52 -5.43 19.89 31.95
C ILE A 52 -5.01 18.46 32.26
N THR A 53 -4.23 18.30 33.32
CA THR A 53 -3.81 16.98 33.85
C THR A 53 -4.25 16.83 35.29
N ASN A 54 -4.43 15.59 35.74
CA ASN A 54 -4.65 15.32 37.16
C ASN A 54 -3.38 15.54 38.00
N ASN A 55 -3.56 15.55 39.33
CA ASN A 55 -2.45 15.63 40.28
C ASN A 55 -1.81 14.27 40.61
N LEU A 56 -2.27 13.18 39.98
CA LEU A 56 -1.85 11.81 40.29
C LEU A 56 -0.52 11.44 39.62
N SER A 57 -0.27 11.97 38.41
CA SER A 57 0.96 11.70 37.66
C SER A 57 1.84 12.94 37.52
N LEU A 58 3.00 12.91 38.18
CA LEU A 58 4.06 13.91 37.98
C LEU A 58 4.72 13.79 36.59
N GLN A 59 4.62 12.62 35.94
CA GLN A 59 5.26 12.38 34.65
C GLN A 59 4.65 13.24 33.56
N THR A 60 3.32 13.25 33.42
CA THR A 60 2.63 14.07 32.41
C THR A 60 2.87 15.56 32.65
N GLN A 61 2.83 16.01 33.91
CA GLN A 61 3.07 17.41 34.27
C GLN A 61 4.48 17.86 33.88
N LYS A 62 5.50 17.08 34.25
CA LYS A 62 6.90 17.37 33.90
C LYS A 62 7.09 17.42 32.38
N HIS A 63 6.45 16.50 31.67
CA HIS A 63 6.54 16.44 30.21
C HIS A 63 5.96 17.69 29.54
N VAL A 64 4.75 18.12 29.94
CA VAL A 64 4.14 19.35 29.39
C VAL A 64 4.98 20.59 29.73
N LEU A 65 5.52 20.69 30.94
CA LEU A 65 6.41 21.79 31.32
C LEU A 65 7.71 21.80 30.50
N GLN A 66 8.23 20.63 30.15
CA GLN A 66 9.39 20.53 29.25
C GLN A 66 9.05 20.96 27.83
N LEU A 67 7.87 20.59 27.31
CA LEU A 67 7.40 21.06 26.00
C LEU A 67 7.22 22.59 26.00
N GLN A 68 6.66 23.15 27.07
CA GLN A 68 6.55 24.60 27.23
C GLN A 68 7.92 25.27 27.22
N ALA A 69 8.90 24.71 27.93
CA ALA A 69 10.28 25.22 27.95
C ALA A 69 11.01 25.10 26.60
N LYS A 70 10.60 24.15 25.76
CA LYS A 70 11.09 23.98 24.37
C LYS A 70 10.41 24.93 23.38
N GLY A 71 9.44 25.73 23.80
CA GLY A 71 8.78 26.74 22.99
C GLY A 71 7.48 26.30 22.32
N HIS A 72 6.96 25.10 22.64
CA HIS A 72 5.61 24.71 22.21
C HIS A 72 4.55 25.62 22.87
N PRO A 73 3.44 25.96 22.19
CA PRO A 73 2.45 26.92 22.67
C PRO A 73 1.49 26.30 23.71
N VAL A 74 2.01 25.49 24.64
CA VAL A 74 1.22 24.77 25.63
C VAL A 74 1.08 25.55 26.95
N GLN A 75 -0.08 25.44 27.59
CA GLN A 75 -0.34 25.99 28.92
C GLN A 75 -0.98 24.92 29.81
N LEU A 76 -0.36 24.64 30.96
CA LEU A 76 -0.75 23.55 31.84
C LEU A 76 -1.63 24.03 33.01
N VAL A 77 -2.76 23.33 33.21
CA VAL A 77 -3.55 23.35 34.44
C VAL A 77 -3.41 22.01 35.14
N VAL A 78 -2.98 22.00 36.40
CA VAL A 78 -2.89 20.78 37.21
C VAL A 78 -4.03 20.76 38.21
N GLN A 79 -5.06 19.96 37.92
CA GLN A 79 -6.24 19.85 38.77
C GLN A 79 -6.92 18.50 38.59
N THR A 80 -7.15 17.80 39.70
CA THR A 80 -8.00 16.60 39.70
C THR A 80 -9.45 17.02 39.79
N THR A 81 -10.23 16.61 38.80
CA THR A 81 -11.62 17.05 38.61
C THR A 81 -12.57 15.86 38.59
N PRO A 82 -13.83 15.99 39.08
CA PRO A 82 -14.77 14.87 39.14
C PRO A 82 -15.15 14.23 37.80
N SER A 83 -15.07 14.99 36.70
CA SER A 83 -15.43 14.51 35.35
C SER A 83 -14.78 15.37 34.27
N SER A 84 -14.74 14.90 33.02
CA SER A 84 -14.29 15.67 31.86
C SER A 84 -14.93 17.05 31.70
N MET A 85 -16.22 17.20 32.04
CA MET A 85 -16.91 18.50 32.00
C MET A 85 -16.33 19.51 33.01
N HIS A 86 -15.92 19.04 34.19
CA HIS A 86 -15.25 19.87 35.19
C HIS A 86 -13.82 20.20 34.75
N SER A 87 -13.16 19.27 34.05
CA SER A 87 -11.87 19.54 33.41
C SER A 87 -11.97 20.64 32.37
N PHE A 88 -13.02 20.63 31.54
CA PHE A 88 -13.29 21.69 30.58
C PHE A 88 -13.56 23.03 31.27
N HIS A 89 -14.39 23.06 32.31
CA HIS A 89 -14.65 24.29 33.09
C HIS A 89 -13.35 24.90 33.67
N ALA A 90 -12.43 24.06 34.16
CA ALA A 90 -11.13 24.53 34.66
C ALA A 90 -10.22 25.14 33.57
N LEU A 91 -10.42 24.82 32.30
CA LEU A 91 -9.66 25.38 31.17
C LEU A 91 -10.24 26.69 30.62
N MET A 92 -11.48 27.06 30.97
CA MET A 92 -12.16 28.26 30.46
C MET A 92 -11.31 29.54 30.52
N PRO A 93 -10.57 29.84 31.62
CA PRO A 93 -9.77 31.06 31.71
C PRO A 93 -8.67 31.16 30.64
N LEU A 94 -8.16 30.02 30.15
CA LEU A 94 -7.12 29.98 29.12
C LEU A 94 -7.72 30.09 27.71
N LEU A 95 -8.95 29.59 27.53
CA LEU A 95 -9.64 29.61 26.25
C LEU A 95 -10.15 31.02 25.89
N GLY A 96 -10.60 31.82 26.85
CA GLY A 96 -10.99 33.22 26.59
C GLY A 96 -12.10 33.37 25.53
N GLU A 97 -12.16 34.52 24.87
CA GLU A 97 -13.22 34.81 23.88
C GLU A 97 -12.94 34.20 22.50
N GLY A 98 -14.02 33.84 21.79
CA GLY A 98 -14.01 33.38 20.40
C GLY A 98 -14.08 31.86 20.24
N ARG A 99 -13.76 31.38 19.03
CA ARG A 99 -13.76 29.97 18.67
C ARG A 99 -12.53 29.24 19.21
N PHE A 100 -12.73 28.02 19.68
CA PHE A 100 -11.69 27.12 20.12
C PHE A 100 -12.04 25.66 19.81
N ILE A 101 -11.02 24.81 19.89
CA ILE A 101 -11.16 23.36 19.73
C ILE A 101 -10.89 22.69 21.05
N LEU A 102 -11.67 21.67 21.37
CA LEU A 102 -11.53 20.86 22.57
C LEU A 102 -11.52 19.38 22.16
N THR A 103 -10.58 18.60 22.69
CA THR A 103 -10.55 17.14 22.54
C THR A 103 -10.21 16.47 23.86
N THR A 104 -10.58 15.20 24.01
CA THR A 104 -9.95 14.32 25.00
C THR A 104 -8.65 13.73 24.44
N VAL A 105 -7.72 13.36 25.32
CA VAL A 105 -6.36 12.93 24.92
C VAL A 105 -6.32 11.53 24.27
N ASP A 106 -7.36 10.75 24.50
CA ASP A 106 -7.50 9.34 24.14
C ASP A 106 -8.16 9.10 22.79
N THR A 107 -8.67 10.16 22.16
CA THR A 107 -9.37 10.08 20.87
C THR A 107 -8.37 10.09 19.71
N ILE A 108 -8.41 9.02 18.90
CA ILE A 108 -7.56 8.78 17.74
C ILE A 108 -8.39 8.89 16.47
N PHE A 109 -7.86 9.67 15.53
CA PHE A 109 -8.52 10.08 14.29
C PHE A 109 -7.48 10.32 13.18
N ASN A 110 -7.94 10.37 11.94
CA ASN A 110 -7.11 10.72 10.79
C ASN A 110 -6.75 12.22 10.81
N GLU A 111 -5.46 12.53 10.64
CA GLU A 111 -4.92 13.90 10.78
C GLU A 111 -5.43 14.83 9.67
N ASP A 112 -5.58 14.36 8.43
CA ASP A 112 -6.08 15.15 7.31
C ASP A 112 -7.58 15.47 7.47
N GLU A 113 -8.37 14.53 8.01
CA GLU A 113 -9.77 14.79 8.37
C GLU A 113 -9.87 15.88 9.43
N PHE A 114 -8.99 15.85 10.43
CA PHE A 114 -8.94 16.88 11.46
C PHE A 114 -8.57 18.25 10.90
N HIS A 115 -7.58 18.33 10.00
CA HIS A 115 -7.24 19.58 9.31
C HIS A 115 -8.44 20.16 8.56
N ARG A 116 -9.19 19.33 7.83
CA ARG A 116 -10.41 19.76 7.12
C ARG A 116 -11.52 20.19 8.08
N PHE A 117 -11.68 19.52 9.21
CA PHE A 117 -12.60 19.92 10.28
C PHE A 117 -12.25 21.31 10.83
N ILE A 118 -10.98 21.57 11.14
CA ILE A 118 -10.51 22.88 11.61
C ILE A 118 -10.79 23.98 10.58
N GLN A 119 -10.48 23.71 9.31
CA GLN A 119 -10.74 24.67 8.23
C GLN A 119 -12.24 24.95 8.07
N ALA A 120 -13.07 23.90 8.12
CA ALA A 120 -14.52 24.05 8.01
C ALA A 120 -15.09 24.89 9.16
N PHE A 121 -14.69 24.62 10.41
CA PHE A 121 -15.15 25.40 11.56
C PHE A 121 -14.62 26.83 11.58
N SER A 122 -13.37 27.04 11.15
CA SER A 122 -12.77 28.38 11.05
C SER A 122 -13.48 29.25 10.01
N ASN A 123 -13.86 28.65 8.87
CA ASN A 123 -14.52 29.35 7.76
C ASN A 123 -16.04 29.41 7.86
N ALA A 124 -16.63 28.73 8.85
CA ALA A 124 -18.08 28.70 9.04
C ALA A 124 -18.64 30.08 9.40
N ASP A 125 -19.89 30.34 8.97
CA ASP A 125 -20.63 31.55 9.28
C ASP A 125 -20.67 31.83 10.80
N ALA A 126 -20.68 33.11 11.20
CA ALA A 126 -20.67 33.51 12.62
C ALA A 126 -21.90 33.02 13.41
N SER A 127 -23.00 32.70 12.71
CA SER A 127 -24.20 32.08 13.26
C SER A 127 -24.01 30.62 13.69
N LEU A 128 -22.91 29.97 13.30
CA LEU A 128 -22.58 28.64 13.83
C LEU A 128 -21.93 28.78 15.21
N ASP A 129 -22.60 28.24 16.23
CA ASP A 129 -22.14 28.27 17.62
C ASP A 129 -21.19 27.11 17.94
N GLY A 130 -21.28 26.00 17.21
CA GLY A 130 -20.39 24.87 17.38
C GLY A 130 -20.46 23.83 16.27
N MET A 131 -19.38 23.07 16.14
CA MET A 131 -19.25 21.96 15.21
C MET A 131 -18.72 20.73 15.95
N MET A 132 -19.42 19.60 15.85
CA MET A 132 -19.06 18.37 16.58
C MET A 132 -18.51 17.34 15.61
N ALA A 133 -17.33 16.79 15.87
CA ALA A 133 -16.88 15.63 15.10
C ALA A 133 -17.75 14.42 15.45
N VAL A 134 -18.23 13.72 14.43
CA VAL A 134 -19.07 12.54 14.60
C VAL A 134 -18.59 11.41 13.69
N THR A 135 -18.91 10.18 14.02
CA THR A 135 -18.60 9.02 13.16
C THR A 135 -19.76 8.02 13.17
N ASP A 136 -19.91 7.23 12.11
CA ASP A 136 -20.83 6.10 12.05
C ASP A 136 -20.11 4.75 12.29
N PHE A 137 -18.81 4.80 12.58
CA PHE A 137 -18.05 3.67 13.11
C PHE A 137 -18.30 3.53 14.62
N ILE A 138 -18.90 2.42 15.04
CA ILE A 138 -19.32 2.20 16.43
C ILE A 138 -18.44 1.13 17.07
N ASP A 139 -17.51 1.55 17.92
CA ASP A 139 -16.61 0.71 18.73
C ASP A 139 -16.47 1.31 20.15
N ASP A 140 -17.56 1.87 20.65
CA ASP A 140 -17.69 2.41 22.02
C ASP A 140 -18.67 1.51 22.79
N GLU A 141 -18.35 1.19 24.04
CA GLU A 141 -19.24 0.44 24.95
C GLU A 141 -20.51 1.24 25.30
N ARG A 142 -20.42 2.58 25.33
CA ARG A 142 -21.48 3.50 25.76
C ARG A 142 -21.57 4.73 24.83
N PRO A 143 -21.84 4.50 23.53
CA PRO A 143 -21.87 5.56 22.53
C PRO A 143 -22.89 6.63 22.89
N LEU A 144 -22.52 7.89 22.68
CA LEU A 144 -23.46 8.99 22.69
C LEU A 144 -23.93 9.23 21.26
N TRP A 145 -25.14 8.80 20.97
CA TRP A 145 -25.75 8.92 19.65
C TRP A 145 -26.11 10.38 19.36
N VAL A 146 -25.94 10.80 18.11
CA VAL A 146 -26.22 12.16 17.62
C VAL A 146 -27.30 12.07 16.56
N SER A 147 -28.37 12.84 16.74
CA SER A 147 -29.38 13.01 15.70
C SER A 147 -29.11 14.28 14.90
N THR A 148 -29.27 14.18 13.58
CA THR A 148 -28.97 15.24 12.63
C THR A 148 -30.06 15.35 11.57
N MET A 149 -30.30 16.59 11.13
CA MET A 149 -31.05 16.87 9.91
C MET A 149 -30.20 16.51 8.66
N ALA A 150 -30.83 16.52 7.47
CA ALA A 150 -30.16 16.21 6.21
C ALA A 150 -28.96 17.11 5.87
N ASP A 151 -28.91 18.35 6.39
CA ASP A 151 -27.80 19.29 6.25
C ASP A 151 -26.75 19.17 7.36
N LEU A 152 -26.82 18.10 8.17
CA LEU A 152 -25.96 17.81 9.32
C LEU A 152 -26.16 18.75 10.51
N THR A 153 -27.20 19.58 10.53
CA THR A 153 -27.58 20.33 11.74
C THR A 153 -27.97 19.34 12.84
N ILE A 154 -27.35 19.46 14.02
CA ILE A 154 -27.59 18.57 15.16
C ILE A 154 -28.92 18.92 15.81
N SER A 155 -29.79 17.92 15.94
CA SER A 155 -31.10 18.04 16.58
C SER A 155 -31.11 17.51 18.02
N GLY A 156 -30.14 16.68 18.41
CA GLY A 156 -30.07 16.13 19.77
C GLY A 156 -28.98 15.09 20.01
N PHE A 157 -28.84 14.70 21.29
CA PHE A 157 -27.88 13.71 21.77
C PHE A 157 -28.55 12.66 22.67
N HIS A 158 -28.37 11.39 22.35
CA HIS A 158 -29.16 10.26 22.88
C HIS A 158 -28.26 9.18 23.48
N ASP A 159 -28.64 8.60 24.62
CA ASP A 159 -27.84 7.53 25.24
C ASP A 159 -27.96 6.19 24.48
N THR A 160 -29.05 5.99 23.74
CA THR A 160 -29.23 4.82 22.87
C THR A 160 -29.88 5.25 21.56
N GLN A 161 -29.56 4.56 20.46
CA GLN A 161 -30.22 4.80 19.18
C GLN A 161 -31.74 4.59 19.28
N ALA A 162 -32.18 3.61 20.06
CA ALA A 162 -33.59 3.30 20.27
C ALA A 162 -34.36 4.39 21.03
N SER A 163 -33.67 5.26 21.79
CA SER A 163 -34.31 6.38 22.47
C SER A 163 -34.65 7.56 21.54
N PHE A 164 -34.10 7.56 20.31
CA PHE A 164 -34.40 8.58 19.32
C PHE A 164 -35.82 8.44 18.78
N GLN A 165 -36.54 9.55 18.77
CA GLN A 165 -37.81 9.71 18.06
C GLN A 165 -37.66 10.89 17.12
N ALA A 166 -37.84 10.65 15.82
CA ALA A 166 -37.69 11.69 14.81
C ALA A 166 -38.61 12.87 15.13
N SER A 167 -38.00 14.02 15.39
CA SER A 167 -38.71 15.24 15.76
C SER A 167 -39.25 15.96 14.53
N LYS A 168 -38.60 15.77 13.38
CA LYS A 168 -38.88 16.41 12.09
C LYS A 168 -38.65 15.40 10.94
N VAL A 169 -39.23 15.69 9.78
CA VAL A 169 -38.98 14.91 8.55
C VAL A 169 -37.52 15.09 8.14
N GLY A 170 -36.81 13.98 7.91
CA GLY A 170 -35.39 13.98 7.54
C GLY A 170 -34.42 14.09 8.73
N ASP A 171 -34.92 13.94 9.96
CA ASP A 171 -34.11 13.81 11.18
C ASP A 171 -33.69 12.34 11.35
N GLU A 172 -32.38 12.09 11.38
CA GLU A 172 -31.80 10.74 11.46
C GLU A 172 -30.83 10.63 12.63
N CYS A 173 -30.76 9.45 13.26
CA CYS A 173 -29.82 9.16 14.33
C CYS A 173 -28.84 8.06 13.89
N ARG A 174 -27.86 8.48 13.08
CA ARG A 174 -26.85 7.60 12.46
C ARG A 174 -25.51 7.63 13.19
N TYR A 175 -25.13 8.79 13.70
CA TYR A 175 -23.77 9.04 14.17
C TYR A 175 -23.63 8.91 15.68
N ILE A 176 -22.40 8.75 16.14
CA ILE A 176 -21.99 8.89 17.53
C ILE A 176 -21.01 10.06 17.68
N SER A 177 -21.02 10.70 18.84
CA SER A 177 -20.12 11.81 19.19
C SER A 177 -18.67 11.32 19.26
N GLY A 178 -17.77 11.97 18.54
CA GLY A 178 -16.36 11.57 18.42
C GLY A 178 -15.39 12.22 19.39
N GLY A 179 -15.84 12.88 20.45
CA GLY A 179 -14.93 13.42 21.48
C GLY A 179 -14.16 14.69 21.09
N ILE A 180 -14.39 15.22 19.88
CA ILE A 180 -13.76 16.44 19.35
C ILE A 180 -14.84 17.50 19.12
N TYR A 181 -14.61 18.69 19.68
CA TYR A 181 -15.60 19.77 19.72
C TYR A 181 -14.97 21.07 19.21
N GLY A 182 -15.54 21.65 18.16
CA GLY A 182 -15.33 23.03 17.77
C GLY A 182 -16.42 23.88 18.42
N LEU A 183 -16.04 24.78 19.32
CA LEU A 183 -16.99 25.55 20.13
C LEU A 183 -16.65 27.03 20.09
N ASP A 184 -17.63 27.85 20.42
CA ASP A 184 -17.48 29.28 20.66
C ASP A 184 -17.66 29.61 22.14
N SER A 185 -16.93 30.62 22.65
CA SER A 185 -16.95 31.05 24.05
C SER A 185 -18.36 31.37 24.60
N ARG A 186 -19.35 31.62 23.74
CA ARG A 186 -20.77 31.71 24.14
C ARG A 186 -21.24 30.49 24.94
N CYS A 187 -20.66 29.32 24.71
CA CYS A 187 -21.01 28.07 25.40
C CYS A 187 -20.65 28.07 26.91
N PHE A 188 -19.82 29.01 27.36
CA PHE A 188 -19.37 29.08 28.75
C PHE A 188 -20.50 29.34 29.73
N ALA A 189 -21.50 30.15 29.38
CA ALA A 189 -22.67 30.36 30.24
C ALA A 189 -23.45 29.06 30.48
N THR A 190 -23.62 28.24 29.45
CA THR A 190 -24.23 26.91 29.55
C THR A 190 -23.39 25.97 30.41
N LEU A 191 -22.06 26.00 30.24
CA LEU A 191 -21.14 25.18 31.03
C LEU A 191 -21.19 25.53 32.52
N ASP A 192 -21.09 26.82 32.86
CA ASP A 192 -21.18 27.32 34.23
C ASP A 192 -22.50 26.90 34.89
N ARG A 193 -23.62 27.07 34.18
CA ARG A 193 -24.93 26.62 34.65
C ARG A 193 -24.96 25.11 34.92
N CYS A 194 -24.45 24.30 33.99
CA CYS A 194 -24.38 22.85 34.16
C CYS A 194 -23.57 22.45 35.41
N ILE A 195 -22.43 23.12 35.65
CA ILE A 195 -21.61 22.89 36.85
C ILE A 195 -22.38 23.28 38.13
N GLN A 196 -23.05 24.45 38.14
CA GLN A 196 -23.82 24.93 39.29
C GLN A 196 -25.02 24.04 39.62
N GLU A 197 -25.65 23.44 38.60
CA GLU A 197 -26.73 22.46 38.74
C GLU A 197 -26.23 21.07 39.18
N GLY A 198 -24.92 20.88 39.35
CA GLY A 198 -24.32 19.61 39.76
C GLY A 198 -24.32 18.55 38.65
N GLN A 199 -24.49 18.95 37.40
CA GLN A 199 -24.37 18.02 36.27
C GLN A 199 -22.93 17.53 36.12
N GLN A 200 -22.76 16.39 35.45
CA GLN A 200 -21.44 15.78 35.21
C GLN A 200 -21.35 15.25 33.77
N ARG A 201 -20.12 15.03 33.28
CA ARG A 201 -19.79 14.44 31.96
C ARG A 201 -20.14 15.33 30.74
N MET A 202 -19.29 15.27 29.71
CA MET A 202 -19.46 16.03 28.47
C MET A 202 -20.79 15.75 27.73
N ARG A 203 -21.36 14.54 27.86
CA ARG A 203 -22.64 14.21 27.21
C ARG A 203 -23.81 15.08 27.69
N ASN A 204 -23.80 15.47 28.96
CA ASN A 204 -24.87 16.32 29.51
C ASN A 204 -24.71 17.76 29.07
N PHE A 205 -23.46 18.25 28.99
CA PHE A 205 -23.16 19.55 28.40
C PHE A 205 -23.62 19.65 26.93
N GLN A 206 -23.34 18.62 26.11
CA GLN A 206 -23.80 18.58 24.71
C GLN A 206 -25.32 18.69 24.59
N ARG A 207 -26.08 18.00 25.45
CA ARG A 207 -27.55 18.13 25.53
C ARG A 207 -27.98 19.52 25.96
N ALA A 208 -27.28 20.11 26.92
CA ALA A 208 -27.58 21.44 27.42
C ALA A 208 -27.38 22.52 26.35
N LEU A 209 -26.37 22.39 25.47
CA LEU A 209 -26.19 23.31 24.33
C LEU A 209 -27.41 23.31 23.40
N VAL A 210 -27.91 22.14 23.04
CA VAL A 210 -29.12 22.03 22.20
C VAL A 210 -30.34 22.61 22.93
N ALA A 211 -30.49 22.32 24.23
CA ALA A 211 -31.59 22.87 25.04
C ALA A 211 -31.54 24.40 25.18
N ASP A 212 -30.33 24.97 25.23
CA ASP A 212 -30.10 26.43 25.29
C ASP A 212 -30.19 27.09 23.89
N GLY A 213 -30.47 26.31 22.83
CA GLY A 213 -30.74 26.81 21.49
C GLY A 213 -29.50 27.06 20.63
N PHE A 214 -28.36 26.46 20.96
CA PHE A 214 -27.13 26.58 20.17
C PHE A 214 -27.32 25.97 18.77
N HIS A 215 -26.87 26.68 17.75
CA HIS A 215 -26.77 26.17 16.39
C HIS A 215 -25.50 25.31 16.26
N LEU A 216 -25.71 24.00 16.26
CA LEU A 216 -24.65 23.00 16.19
C LEU A 216 -24.73 22.21 14.89
N THR A 217 -23.59 21.94 14.27
CA THR A 217 -23.49 21.10 13.06
C THR A 217 -22.57 19.91 13.31
N ALA A 218 -22.91 18.75 12.77
CA ALA A 218 -22.07 17.57 12.80
C ALA A 218 -21.05 17.60 11.65
N TYR A 219 -19.82 17.17 11.91
CA TYR A 219 -18.80 16.97 10.90
C TYR A 219 -18.37 15.50 10.88
N PRO A 220 -18.74 14.72 9.85
CA PRO A 220 -18.43 13.30 9.79
C PRO A 220 -16.93 13.03 9.59
N PHE A 221 -16.38 12.14 10.42
CA PHE A 221 -15.07 11.53 10.27
C PHE A 221 -15.25 10.06 9.86
N SER A 222 -14.34 9.57 9.03
CA SER A 222 -14.35 8.17 8.56
C SER A 222 -14.26 7.17 9.71
N LYS A 223 -13.43 7.46 10.72
CA LYS A 223 -13.24 6.62 11.90
C LYS A 223 -12.64 7.42 13.04
N ILE A 224 -13.22 7.24 14.23
CA ILE A 224 -12.71 7.76 15.50
C ILE A 224 -12.65 6.60 16.49
N LEU A 225 -11.55 6.49 17.23
CA LEU A 225 -11.31 5.43 18.22
C LEU A 225 -10.90 6.06 19.55
N ASP A 226 -11.45 5.60 20.66
CA ASP A 226 -10.95 5.97 21.99
C ASP A 226 -10.06 4.86 22.56
N VAL A 227 -8.88 5.22 23.04
CA VAL A 227 -7.94 4.25 23.64
C VAL A 227 -8.26 4.11 25.12
N ASP A 228 -9.08 3.13 25.48
CA ASP A 228 -9.45 2.81 26.87
C ASP A 228 -8.89 1.48 27.36
N HIS A 229 -8.67 0.53 26.45
CA HIS A 229 -8.12 -0.79 26.72
C HIS A 229 -6.82 -1.03 25.93
N VAL A 230 -6.02 -2.00 26.38
CA VAL A 230 -4.79 -2.43 25.68
C VAL A 230 -5.11 -2.93 24.26
N SER A 231 -6.27 -3.56 24.06
CA SER A 231 -6.71 -3.97 22.71
C SER A 231 -6.92 -2.78 21.77
N ASP A 232 -7.30 -1.62 22.31
CA ASP A 232 -7.58 -0.42 21.51
C ASP A 232 -6.29 0.23 21.01
N ILE A 233 -5.17 0.06 21.72
CA ILE A 233 -3.84 0.46 21.24
C ILE A 233 -3.54 -0.21 19.90
N THR A 234 -3.70 -1.54 19.81
CA THR A 234 -3.47 -2.27 18.56
C THR A 234 -4.42 -1.84 17.45
N LYS A 235 -5.71 -1.60 17.77
CA LYS A 235 -6.68 -1.08 16.78
C LYS A 235 -6.31 0.32 16.29
N ALA A 236 -5.87 1.19 17.19
CA ALA A 236 -5.46 2.55 16.89
C ALA A 236 -4.18 2.58 16.05
N GLU A 237 -3.18 1.75 16.38
CA GLU A 237 -1.95 1.63 15.59
C GLU A 237 -2.22 1.11 14.19
N ALA A 238 -3.06 0.08 14.03
CA ALA A 238 -3.47 -0.43 12.72
C ALA A 238 -4.23 0.64 11.90
N PHE A 239 -5.10 1.40 12.56
CA PHE A 239 -5.78 2.53 11.93
C PHE A 239 -4.80 3.61 11.47
N LEU A 240 -3.85 4.01 12.31
CA LEU A 240 -2.85 5.04 11.99
C LEU A 240 -1.89 4.60 10.88
N SER A 241 -1.48 3.33 10.85
CA SER A 241 -0.65 2.77 9.77
C SER A 241 -1.31 2.93 8.40
N ASN A 242 -2.64 2.76 8.33
CA ASN A 242 -3.40 2.95 7.09
C ASN A 242 -3.59 4.43 6.68
N THR A 243 -3.19 5.39 7.52
CA THR A 243 -3.36 6.83 7.25
C THR A 243 -2.08 7.56 6.84
N LYS A 244 -0.89 7.00 7.07
CA LYS A 244 0.36 7.57 6.55
C LYS A 244 0.52 7.22 5.07
N PRO A 245 0.93 8.17 4.21
CA PRO A 245 1.18 7.87 2.82
C PRO A 245 2.33 6.86 2.70
N LEU A 246 2.09 5.76 2.00
CA LEU A 246 3.10 4.74 1.75
C LEU A 246 4.21 5.32 0.89
N LYS A 247 5.46 5.12 1.26
CA LYS A 247 6.63 5.47 0.44
C LYS A 247 6.99 4.27 -0.41
N ILE A 248 6.80 4.37 -1.72
CA ILE A 248 7.03 3.26 -2.65
C ILE A 248 8.16 3.65 -3.59
N ILE A 249 9.08 2.72 -3.83
CA ILE A 249 10.14 2.90 -4.82
C ILE A 249 9.78 2.16 -6.09
N GLY A 250 9.81 2.87 -7.22
CA GLY A 250 9.72 2.29 -8.55
C GLY A 250 11.07 2.29 -9.22
N ILE A 251 11.63 1.12 -9.55
CA ILE A 251 12.89 1.01 -10.30
C ILE A 251 12.58 0.80 -11.79
N GLN A 252 12.96 1.79 -12.60
CA GLN A 252 12.74 1.80 -14.03
C GLN A 252 13.73 0.87 -14.75
N ARG A 253 13.28 0.30 -15.86
CA ARG A 253 14.14 -0.48 -16.75
C ARG A 253 15.06 0.45 -17.55
N ASP A 254 16.35 0.12 -17.63
CA ASP A 254 17.29 0.80 -18.53
C ASP A 254 16.85 0.63 -20.00
N ALA A 255 16.96 1.69 -20.81
CA ALA A 255 16.64 1.67 -22.23
C ALA A 255 17.41 0.60 -23.02
N SER A 256 18.65 0.28 -22.61
CA SER A 256 19.48 -0.77 -23.21
C SER A 256 18.94 -2.20 -22.96
N ALA A 257 18.12 -2.39 -21.93
CA ALA A 257 17.51 -3.67 -21.57
C ALA A 257 16.13 -3.90 -22.21
N SER A 258 15.66 -3.01 -23.11
CA SER A 258 14.41 -3.15 -23.85
C SER A 258 14.44 -2.55 -25.26
N PRO A 259 15.32 -3.07 -26.14
CA PRO A 259 15.43 -2.59 -27.51
C PRO A 259 14.08 -2.68 -28.24
N ASN A 260 13.63 -1.55 -28.81
CA ASN A 260 12.38 -1.38 -29.57
C ASN A 260 11.07 -1.37 -28.75
N ARG A 261 11.13 -1.34 -27.42
CA ARG A 261 9.95 -1.32 -26.52
C ARG A 261 10.01 -0.29 -25.41
N GLU A 262 10.96 0.64 -25.48
CA GLU A 262 11.26 1.65 -24.47
C GLU A 262 10.01 2.47 -24.10
N THR A 263 9.21 2.83 -25.11
CA THR A 263 7.96 3.59 -24.91
C THR A 263 6.84 2.80 -24.25
N ALA A 264 6.77 1.49 -24.49
CA ALA A 264 5.73 0.63 -23.93
C ALA A 264 6.01 0.31 -22.45
N ASP A 265 7.28 0.05 -22.11
CA ASP A 265 7.71 -0.28 -20.76
C ASP A 265 7.63 0.96 -19.85
N ALA A 266 8.09 2.12 -20.34
CA ALA A 266 7.90 3.39 -19.63
C ALA A 266 6.40 3.70 -19.39
N ALA A 267 5.53 3.35 -20.34
CA ALA A 267 4.10 3.61 -20.22
C ALA A 267 3.40 2.74 -19.15
N ILE A 268 3.74 1.46 -19.02
CA ILE A 268 3.18 0.64 -17.93
C ILE A 268 3.76 1.04 -16.58
N PHE A 269 5.06 1.30 -16.48
CA PHE A 269 5.70 1.79 -15.27
C PHE A 269 5.02 3.05 -14.74
N GLU A 270 4.82 4.05 -15.61
CA GLU A 270 4.20 5.31 -15.24
C GLU A 270 2.71 5.17 -14.94
N ALA A 271 2.00 4.23 -15.60
CA ALA A 271 0.62 3.94 -15.29
C ALA A 271 0.45 3.35 -13.88
N VAL A 272 1.35 2.45 -13.47
CA VAL A 272 1.40 1.90 -12.10
C VAL A 272 1.71 3.02 -11.10
N ALA A 273 2.77 3.80 -11.34
CA ALA A 273 3.18 4.89 -10.46
C ALA A 273 2.05 5.91 -10.22
N LYS A 274 1.34 6.34 -11.27
CA LYS A 274 0.21 7.26 -11.15
C LYS A 274 -0.97 6.69 -10.37
N ARG A 275 -1.23 5.39 -10.48
CA ARG A 275 -2.30 4.74 -9.68
C ARG A 275 -1.93 4.67 -8.21
N LEU A 276 -0.68 4.35 -7.90
CA LEU A 276 -0.18 4.39 -6.51
C LEU A 276 -0.28 5.80 -5.92
N GLU A 277 0.10 6.83 -6.69
CA GLU A 277 -0.04 8.24 -6.28
C GLU A 277 -1.51 8.64 -6.08
N ALA A 278 -2.42 8.20 -6.98
CA ALA A 278 -3.86 8.42 -6.83
C ALA A 278 -4.45 7.73 -5.60
N ALA A 279 -3.83 6.63 -5.14
CA ALA A 279 -4.17 5.93 -3.90
C ALA A 279 -3.51 6.56 -2.65
N GLY A 280 -2.81 7.69 -2.79
CA GLY A 280 -2.19 8.43 -1.68
C GLY A 280 -0.77 8.00 -1.33
N ALA A 281 -0.13 7.14 -2.13
CA ALA A 281 1.27 6.80 -1.93
C ALA A 281 2.21 7.89 -2.49
N ILE A 282 3.41 7.99 -1.92
CA ILE A 282 4.51 8.79 -2.45
C ILE A 282 5.41 7.84 -3.24
N VAL A 283 5.50 8.03 -4.56
CA VAL A 283 6.29 7.16 -5.43
C VAL A 283 7.60 7.83 -5.84
N THR A 284 8.73 7.26 -5.39
CA THR A 284 10.06 7.67 -5.82
C THR A 284 10.49 6.81 -7.01
N ARG A 285 10.82 7.43 -8.13
CA ARG A 285 11.22 6.75 -9.37
C ARG A 285 12.74 6.75 -9.47
N LEU A 286 13.36 5.59 -9.54
CA LEU A 286 14.81 5.41 -9.58
C LEU A 286 15.24 4.63 -10.83
N THR A 287 16.47 4.88 -11.27
CA THR A 287 17.22 4.01 -12.19
C THR A 287 17.98 2.94 -11.41
N ASP A 288 18.47 1.91 -12.10
CA ASP A 288 19.37 0.90 -11.54
C ASP A 288 20.59 1.54 -10.84
N GLU A 289 21.24 2.51 -11.49
CA GLU A 289 22.41 3.20 -10.95
C GLU A 289 22.06 3.94 -9.64
N GLN A 290 20.97 4.71 -9.64
CA GLN A 290 20.53 5.44 -8.44
C GLN A 290 20.17 4.52 -7.29
N PHE A 291 19.55 3.38 -7.56
CA PHE A 291 19.23 2.38 -6.54
C PHE A 291 20.49 1.73 -5.97
N LEU A 292 21.44 1.34 -6.82
CA LEU A 292 22.70 0.72 -6.39
C LEU A 292 23.60 1.70 -5.61
N ASN A 293 23.48 3.00 -5.89
CA ASN A 293 24.16 4.06 -5.11
C ASN A 293 23.64 4.19 -3.67
N ALA A 294 22.54 3.54 -3.30
CA ALA A 294 22.06 3.52 -1.93
C ALA A 294 22.83 2.54 -1.02
N PHE A 295 23.69 1.66 -1.55
CA PHE A 295 24.28 0.56 -0.78
C PHE A 295 25.81 0.54 -0.80
N PRO A 296 26.47 0.30 0.35
CA PRO A 296 27.93 0.30 0.46
C PRO A 296 28.51 -1.11 0.35
N ASP A 297 29.33 -1.36 -0.67
CA ASP A 297 30.20 -2.55 -0.74
C ASP A 297 31.60 -2.25 -1.34
N ASP A 298 31.92 -0.96 -1.60
CA ASP A 298 33.07 -0.37 -2.36
C ASP A 298 32.60 0.56 -3.50
N ASN A 299 31.34 1.01 -3.45
CA ASN A 299 30.77 1.92 -4.44
C ASN A 299 31.24 3.38 -4.20
N PRO A 300 32.03 4.01 -5.10
CA PRO A 300 32.47 5.40 -4.94
C PRO A 300 31.32 6.42 -5.01
N THR A 301 30.13 6.00 -5.43
CA THR A 301 28.93 6.83 -5.56
C THR A 301 27.88 6.56 -4.48
N TYR A 302 28.25 5.95 -3.33
CA TYR A 302 27.34 5.80 -2.19
C TYR A 302 26.75 7.14 -1.75
N ASP A 303 25.42 7.20 -1.65
CA ASP A 303 24.67 8.38 -1.22
C ASP A 303 23.86 8.07 0.06
N PRO A 304 24.23 8.64 1.23
CA PRO A 304 23.53 8.43 2.49
C PRO A 304 22.05 8.85 2.45
N LEU A 305 21.69 9.82 1.61
CA LEU A 305 20.28 10.23 1.45
C LEU A 305 19.49 9.17 0.68
N MET A 306 20.12 8.54 -0.31
CA MET A 306 19.52 7.44 -1.06
C MET A 306 19.37 6.19 -0.19
N ASP A 307 20.38 5.87 0.62
CA ASP A 307 20.29 4.80 1.63
C ASP A 307 19.13 5.04 2.61
N ALA A 308 19.06 6.23 3.20
CA ALA A 308 17.96 6.61 4.07
C ALA A 308 16.59 6.52 3.35
N LEU A 309 16.52 6.94 2.09
CA LEU A 309 15.28 6.86 1.30
C LEU A 309 14.85 5.41 1.07
N VAL A 310 15.78 4.52 0.71
CA VAL A 310 15.50 3.12 0.44
C VAL A 310 15.15 2.37 1.72
N THR A 311 15.92 2.56 2.80
CA THR A 311 15.70 1.89 4.09
C THR A 311 14.41 2.29 4.81
N HIS A 312 13.79 3.41 4.43
CA HIS A 312 12.49 3.86 4.96
C HIS A 312 11.33 3.67 3.96
N ALA A 313 11.54 2.94 2.87
CA ALA A 313 10.47 2.60 1.93
C ALA A 313 9.54 1.53 2.52
N ASN A 314 8.25 1.61 2.17
CA ASN A 314 7.23 0.62 2.51
C ASN A 314 7.20 -0.55 1.52
N GLY A 315 7.68 -0.34 0.29
CA GLY A 315 7.74 -1.39 -0.72
C GLY A 315 8.42 -0.94 -1.99
N ILE A 316 8.82 -1.90 -2.81
CA ILE A 316 9.51 -1.67 -4.08
C ILE A 316 8.76 -2.39 -5.20
N PHE A 317 8.56 -1.73 -6.33
CA PHE A 317 8.24 -2.39 -7.59
C PHE A 317 9.35 -2.10 -8.60
N THR A 318 9.76 -3.12 -9.34
CA THR A 318 10.96 -3.02 -10.18
C THR A 318 10.70 -3.65 -11.54
N MET A 319 11.13 -2.97 -12.59
CA MET A 319 11.24 -3.52 -13.94
C MET A 319 12.70 -3.79 -14.35
N SER A 320 13.62 -3.71 -13.37
CA SER A 320 15.05 -3.91 -13.58
C SER A 320 15.36 -5.32 -14.07
N ARG A 321 16.40 -5.41 -14.90
CA ARG A 321 17.06 -6.67 -15.28
C ARG A 321 18.56 -6.65 -14.97
N ASN A 322 19.03 -5.62 -14.26
CA ASN A 322 20.42 -5.53 -13.87
C ASN A 322 20.70 -6.57 -12.76
N LEU A 323 21.70 -7.43 -12.97
CA LEU A 323 22.03 -8.52 -12.05
C LEU A 323 22.40 -8.00 -10.65
N GLN A 324 23.14 -6.88 -10.57
CA GLN A 324 23.52 -6.28 -9.29
C GLN A 324 22.28 -5.74 -8.58
N THR A 325 21.37 -5.07 -9.30
CA THR A 325 20.08 -4.62 -8.74
C THR A 325 19.27 -5.80 -8.22
N CYS A 326 19.20 -6.91 -8.96
CA CYS A 326 18.49 -8.12 -8.53
C CYS A 326 19.07 -8.70 -7.24
N VAL A 327 20.40 -8.85 -7.15
CA VAL A 327 21.07 -9.29 -5.92
C VAL A 327 20.75 -8.36 -4.76
N MET A 328 20.77 -7.05 -5.00
CA MET A 328 20.50 -6.06 -3.97
C MET A 328 19.02 -6.07 -3.53
N LEU A 329 18.07 -6.28 -4.45
CA LEU A 329 16.65 -6.44 -4.10
C LEU A 329 16.43 -7.61 -3.14
N ASP A 330 17.08 -8.75 -3.38
CA ASP A 330 17.00 -9.89 -2.45
C ASP A 330 17.66 -9.58 -1.09
N ILE A 331 18.68 -8.72 -1.04
CA ILE A 331 19.29 -8.26 0.22
C ILE A 331 18.33 -7.31 0.94
N VAL A 332 17.71 -6.37 0.22
CA VAL A 332 16.73 -5.41 0.75
C VAL A 332 15.55 -6.13 1.40
N GLU A 333 14.97 -7.10 0.70
CA GLU A 333 13.84 -7.88 1.21
C GLU A 333 14.21 -8.69 2.44
N ARG A 334 15.41 -9.30 2.48
CA ARG A 334 15.85 -10.15 3.60
C ARG A 334 16.35 -9.37 4.82
N CYS A 335 17.14 -8.32 4.60
CA CYS A 335 17.84 -7.60 5.66
C CYS A 335 17.08 -6.39 6.18
N TYR A 336 16.30 -5.72 5.32
CA TYR A 336 15.54 -4.52 5.67
C TYR A 336 14.04 -4.76 5.74
N HIS A 337 13.59 -5.98 5.40
CA HIS A 337 12.17 -6.39 5.43
C HIS A 337 11.27 -5.53 4.54
N ILE A 338 11.82 -5.00 3.44
CA ILE A 338 11.08 -4.19 2.48
C ILE A 338 10.61 -5.11 1.34
N PRO A 339 9.30 -5.31 1.15
CA PRO A 339 8.78 -6.24 0.17
C PRO A 339 9.02 -5.74 -1.26
N CYS A 340 9.39 -6.65 -2.16
CA CYS A 340 9.68 -6.35 -3.56
C CYS A 340 8.68 -7.04 -4.50
N VAL A 341 8.01 -6.28 -5.37
CA VAL A 341 7.23 -6.85 -6.48
C VAL A 341 8.18 -7.39 -7.53
N ASN A 342 8.12 -8.72 -7.68
CA ASN A 342 9.09 -9.54 -8.39
C ASN A 342 10.45 -9.53 -7.67
N SER A 343 10.79 -10.64 -7.03
CA SER A 343 12.06 -10.78 -6.31
C SER A 343 13.25 -10.77 -7.29
N GLY A 344 14.42 -10.36 -6.82
CA GLY A 344 15.62 -10.36 -7.66
C GLY A 344 15.99 -11.76 -8.15
N SER A 345 15.91 -12.74 -7.25
CA SER A 345 16.02 -14.17 -7.57
C SER A 345 14.98 -14.66 -8.58
N GLY A 346 13.75 -14.14 -8.53
CA GLY A 346 12.69 -14.46 -9.47
C GLY A 346 12.94 -13.89 -10.87
N ILE A 347 13.38 -12.63 -10.94
CA ILE A 347 13.73 -11.95 -12.20
C ILE A 347 14.91 -12.65 -12.89
N THR A 348 15.96 -12.97 -12.12
CA THR A 348 17.13 -13.71 -12.63
C THR A 348 16.76 -15.11 -13.08
N THR A 349 15.87 -15.80 -12.35
CA THR A 349 15.32 -17.09 -12.79
C THR A 349 14.59 -16.93 -14.13
N CYS A 350 13.75 -15.91 -14.30
CA CYS A 350 13.02 -15.66 -15.56
C CYS A 350 13.94 -15.33 -16.77
N SER A 351 15.21 -15.00 -16.52
CA SER A 351 16.22 -14.78 -17.55
C SER A 351 16.99 -16.05 -17.94
N ASP A 352 16.75 -17.19 -17.27
CA ASP A 352 17.44 -18.46 -17.52
C ASP A 352 16.41 -19.56 -17.85
N ARG A 353 16.36 -19.97 -19.12
CA ARG A 353 15.38 -20.95 -19.61
C ARG A 353 15.54 -22.32 -18.96
N GLN A 354 16.76 -22.70 -18.59
CA GLN A 354 17.01 -23.99 -17.97
C GLN A 354 16.50 -23.99 -16.53
N GLN A 355 16.74 -22.91 -15.78
CA GLN A 355 16.18 -22.77 -14.44
C GLN A 355 14.65 -22.75 -14.46
N ILE A 356 14.06 -21.99 -15.38
CA ILE A 356 12.61 -21.95 -15.59
C ILE A 356 12.06 -23.36 -15.86
N TYR A 357 12.62 -24.06 -16.85
CA TYR A 357 12.22 -25.43 -17.20
C TYR A 357 12.30 -26.38 -16.00
N ASN A 358 13.40 -26.32 -15.23
CA ASN A 358 13.58 -27.15 -14.04
C ASN A 358 12.58 -26.83 -12.91
N ARG A 359 12.20 -25.56 -12.73
CA ARG A 359 11.16 -25.13 -11.78
C ARG A 359 9.78 -25.62 -12.20
N PHE A 360 9.50 -25.59 -13.51
CA PHE A 360 8.22 -26.03 -14.05
C PHE A 360 7.97 -27.54 -13.95
N HIS A 361 9.02 -28.37 -14.00
CA HIS A 361 8.90 -29.83 -13.76
C HIS A 361 8.29 -30.17 -12.41
N GLN A 362 8.27 -29.23 -11.46
CA GLN A 362 7.66 -29.40 -10.15
C GLN A 362 6.16 -29.03 -10.13
N THR A 363 5.60 -28.64 -11.28
CA THR A 363 4.21 -28.16 -11.43
C THR A 363 3.41 -29.06 -12.38
N ALA A 364 2.09 -28.88 -12.42
CA ALA A 364 1.20 -29.61 -13.32
C ALA A 364 1.16 -29.05 -14.76
N LEU A 365 1.90 -27.97 -15.05
CA LEU A 365 1.95 -27.36 -16.39
C LEU A 365 2.73 -28.24 -17.35
N ARG A 366 2.16 -28.45 -18.54
CA ARG A 366 2.88 -29.12 -19.62
C ARG A 366 3.93 -28.19 -20.21
N GLN A 367 5.04 -28.79 -20.59
CA GLN A 367 6.09 -28.14 -21.34
C GLN A 367 6.48 -29.01 -22.53
N PRO A 368 6.91 -28.39 -23.64
CA PRO A 368 7.54 -29.14 -24.70
C PRO A 368 8.80 -29.83 -24.15
N PRO A 369 9.04 -31.12 -24.49
CA PRO A 369 10.33 -31.75 -24.26
C PRO A 369 11.46 -30.82 -24.70
N THR A 370 12.33 -30.45 -23.76
CA THR A 370 13.38 -29.47 -24.00
C THR A 370 14.73 -30.01 -23.55
N TRP A 371 15.74 -29.82 -24.39
CA TRP A 371 17.13 -30.21 -24.17
C TRP A 371 18.01 -28.97 -24.20
N PHE A 372 19.10 -28.99 -23.42
CA PHE A 372 20.03 -27.87 -23.31
C PHE A 372 21.41 -28.33 -23.73
N GLY A 373 22.09 -27.52 -24.55
CA GLY A 373 23.43 -27.81 -25.06
C GLY A 373 24.31 -26.58 -25.09
N SER A 374 25.61 -26.77 -24.92
CA SER A 374 26.61 -25.72 -25.08
C SER A 374 27.17 -25.70 -26.50
N LEU A 375 27.38 -24.50 -27.05
CA LEU A 375 28.08 -24.29 -28.31
C LEU A 375 29.60 -24.22 -28.16
N TYR A 376 30.09 -24.15 -26.92
CA TYR A 376 31.53 -24.06 -26.59
C TYR A 376 31.88 -24.98 -25.42
N LYS A 377 31.80 -26.31 -25.64
CA LYS A 377 32.08 -27.33 -24.63
C LYS A 377 33.41 -27.14 -23.89
N GLU A 378 34.45 -26.72 -24.61
CA GLU A 378 35.80 -26.53 -24.06
C GLU A 378 35.91 -25.39 -23.03
N ARG A 379 34.92 -24.50 -22.95
CA ARG A 379 34.94 -23.30 -22.11
C ARG A 379 34.40 -23.54 -20.69
N TRP A 380 33.78 -24.69 -20.42
CA TRP A 380 33.06 -24.96 -19.18
C TRP A 380 33.57 -26.23 -18.47
N PRO A 381 33.96 -26.15 -17.18
CA PRO A 381 34.68 -27.22 -16.49
C PRO A 381 33.83 -28.43 -16.06
N ASN A 382 32.51 -28.42 -16.26
CA ASN A 382 31.57 -29.44 -15.79
C ASN A 382 30.90 -30.26 -16.93
N ASP A 383 31.65 -30.56 -17.99
CA ASP A 383 31.25 -31.44 -19.12
C ASP A 383 29.83 -31.14 -19.67
N PRO A 384 29.59 -29.93 -20.23
CA PRO A 384 28.29 -29.63 -20.82
C PRO A 384 28.04 -30.52 -22.05
N VAL A 385 26.78 -30.90 -22.25
CA VAL A 385 26.38 -31.64 -23.45
C VAL A 385 26.61 -30.74 -24.67
N ASP A 386 27.29 -31.25 -25.69
CA ASP A 386 27.55 -30.51 -26.91
C ASP A 386 26.26 -30.32 -27.72
N ALA A 387 25.99 -29.08 -28.12
CA ALA A 387 24.78 -28.73 -28.85
C ALA A 387 24.71 -29.42 -30.23
N TYR A 388 25.84 -29.66 -30.90
CA TYR A 388 25.89 -30.37 -32.17
C TYR A 388 25.70 -31.89 -31.97
N GLU A 389 26.31 -32.48 -30.93
CA GLU A 389 26.10 -33.91 -30.60
C GLU A 389 24.63 -34.23 -30.28
N LEU A 390 23.89 -33.27 -29.72
CA LEU A 390 22.46 -33.46 -29.44
C LEU A 390 21.63 -33.64 -30.71
N LEU A 391 21.96 -32.96 -31.82
CA LEU A 391 21.11 -32.86 -33.01
C LEU A 391 20.72 -34.23 -33.59
N ASP A 392 21.61 -35.23 -33.48
CA ASP A 392 21.41 -36.60 -33.96
C ASP A 392 20.30 -37.35 -33.21
N THR A 393 19.94 -36.88 -32.02
CA THR A 393 19.04 -37.58 -31.09
C THR A 393 17.69 -36.87 -30.91
N LEU A 394 17.53 -35.68 -31.47
CA LEU A 394 16.35 -34.84 -31.24
C LEU A 394 15.16 -35.22 -32.14
N PRO A 395 13.92 -35.09 -31.63
CA PRO A 395 12.72 -35.31 -32.42
C PRO A 395 12.35 -34.05 -33.22
N TYR A 396 12.56 -34.10 -34.54
CA TYR A 396 12.13 -33.03 -35.44
C TYR A 396 10.61 -33.05 -35.70
N PRO A 397 9.95 -31.88 -35.87
CA PRO A 397 10.55 -30.54 -35.90
C PRO A 397 10.82 -29.96 -34.51
N ILE A 398 11.81 -29.06 -34.41
CA ILE A 398 12.25 -28.42 -33.16
C ILE A 398 12.33 -26.89 -33.29
N TRP A 399 12.27 -26.22 -32.14
CA TRP A 399 12.63 -24.81 -31.98
C TRP A 399 13.97 -24.69 -31.26
N ILE A 400 14.88 -23.90 -31.82
CA ILE A 400 16.21 -23.62 -31.29
C ILE A 400 16.20 -22.21 -30.72
N LYS A 401 16.49 -22.07 -29.43
CA LYS A 401 16.41 -20.81 -28.69
C LYS A 401 17.70 -20.56 -27.93
N ARG A 402 18.06 -19.30 -27.69
CA ARG A 402 19.12 -18.98 -26.70
C ARG A 402 18.66 -19.38 -25.29
N SER A 403 19.55 -19.96 -24.50
CA SER A 403 19.23 -20.46 -23.15
C SER A 403 19.23 -19.35 -22.09
N LEU A 404 20.15 -18.40 -22.21
CA LEU A 404 20.34 -17.27 -21.28
C LEU A 404 19.84 -15.97 -21.88
N GLU A 405 19.25 -15.12 -21.04
CA GLU A 405 18.60 -13.85 -21.37
C GLU A 405 17.38 -14.00 -22.29
N HIS A 406 16.50 -13.01 -22.27
CA HIS A 406 15.35 -12.97 -23.17
C HIS A 406 15.80 -12.77 -24.63
N SER A 407 15.04 -13.34 -25.58
CA SER A 407 15.31 -13.17 -27.02
C SER A 407 15.29 -11.69 -27.39
N GLN A 408 16.39 -11.21 -27.97
CA GLN A 408 16.65 -9.83 -28.34
C GLN A 408 16.28 -9.55 -29.81
N THR A 409 16.29 -10.58 -30.65
CA THR A 409 15.99 -10.53 -32.08
C THR A 409 15.12 -11.72 -32.52
N PRO A 410 14.42 -11.67 -33.66
CA PRO A 410 13.73 -12.85 -34.21
C PRO A 410 14.68 -14.03 -34.44
N ASP A 411 15.94 -13.75 -34.77
CA ASP A 411 16.98 -14.75 -35.02
C ASP A 411 17.43 -15.51 -33.76
N ASP A 412 16.90 -15.16 -32.57
CA ASP A 412 17.13 -15.90 -31.32
C ASP A 412 16.16 -17.06 -31.10
N ILE A 413 15.18 -17.24 -32.00
CA ILE A 413 14.20 -18.33 -31.96
C ILE A 413 14.03 -18.86 -33.40
N ILE A 414 14.67 -19.99 -33.70
CA ILE A 414 14.68 -20.56 -35.05
C ILE A 414 13.89 -21.88 -35.06
N PHE A 415 12.96 -22.00 -36.00
CA PHE A 415 12.29 -23.27 -36.29
C PHE A 415 13.16 -24.11 -37.25
N ALA A 416 13.40 -25.37 -36.90
CA ALA A 416 14.11 -26.33 -37.73
C ALA A 416 13.25 -27.58 -37.95
N SER A 417 12.94 -27.86 -39.21
CA SER A 417 12.13 -29.02 -39.59
C SER A 417 12.93 -30.32 -39.71
N ASN A 418 14.25 -30.21 -39.79
CA ASN A 418 15.19 -31.31 -39.95
C ASN A 418 16.58 -30.92 -39.44
N GLU A 419 17.47 -31.92 -39.37
CA GLU A 419 18.84 -31.79 -38.85
C GLU A 419 19.70 -30.78 -39.61
N ALA A 420 19.59 -30.73 -40.94
CA ALA A 420 20.37 -29.78 -41.74
C ALA A 420 20.00 -28.32 -41.46
N GLU A 421 18.71 -28.04 -41.25
CA GLU A 421 18.23 -26.72 -40.83
C GLU A 421 18.70 -26.37 -39.41
N ALA A 422 18.73 -27.35 -38.50
CA ALA A 422 19.21 -27.15 -37.14
C ALA A 422 20.71 -26.84 -37.09
N HIS A 423 21.54 -27.55 -37.86
CA HIS A 423 22.97 -27.23 -37.99
C HIS A 423 23.20 -25.79 -38.44
N LYS A 424 22.47 -25.36 -39.48
CA LYS A 424 22.57 -23.98 -39.99
C LYS A 424 22.17 -22.95 -38.92
N ALA A 425 21.18 -23.27 -38.10
CA ALA A 425 20.77 -22.41 -36.99
C ALA A 425 21.86 -22.31 -35.91
N LEU A 426 22.48 -23.43 -35.53
CA LEU A 426 23.59 -23.43 -34.56
C LEU A 426 24.79 -22.61 -35.08
N ASP A 427 25.15 -22.75 -36.36
CA ASP A 427 26.24 -21.96 -36.95
C ASP A 427 25.96 -20.45 -36.91
N ALA A 428 24.70 -20.06 -37.13
CA ALA A 428 24.29 -18.66 -37.00
C ALA A 428 24.40 -18.17 -35.53
N PHE A 429 24.06 -19.03 -34.57
CA PHE A 429 24.20 -18.72 -33.14
C PHE A 429 25.67 -18.59 -32.71
N VAL A 430 26.56 -19.44 -33.22
CA VAL A 430 28.01 -19.36 -33.02
C VAL A 430 28.58 -18.05 -33.59
N CYS A 431 28.15 -17.64 -34.78
CA CYS A 431 28.55 -16.35 -35.36
C CYS A 431 28.12 -15.16 -34.50
N ARG A 432 27.04 -15.31 -33.74
CA ARG A 432 26.50 -14.33 -32.80
C ARG A 432 27.03 -14.49 -31.37
N LYS A 433 27.97 -15.43 -31.14
CA LYS A 433 28.61 -15.72 -29.85
C LYS A 433 27.62 -16.11 -28.75
N ILE A 434 26.59 -16.86 -29.09
CA ILE A 434 25.68 -17.44 -28.10
C ILE A 434 26.37 -18.67 -27.50
N ASP A 435 26.48 -18.74 -26.18
CA ASP A 435 27.22 -19.82 -25.49
C ASP A 435 26.36 -21.09 -25.28
N GLU A 436 25.05 -20.93 -25.06
CA GLU A 436 24.13 -22.02 -24.71
C GLU A 436 22.79 -21.91 -25.44
N VAL A 437 22.27 -23.06 -25.85
CA VAL A 437 21.01 -23.19 -26.59
C VAL A 437 20.05 -24.18 -25.94
N ALA A 438 18.76 -23.90 -26.10
CA ALA A 438 17.67 -24.77 -25.75
C ALA A 438 16.98 -25.27 -27.02
N PHE A 439 16.85 -26.59 -27.13
CA PHE A 439 16.11 -27.28 -28.19
C PHE A 439 14.77 -27.70 -27.63
N SER A 440 13.67 -27.24 -28.22
CA SER A 440 12.33 -27.50 -27.73
C SER A 440 11.52 -28.20 -28.82
N ALA A 441 10.95 -29.36 -28.52
CA ALA A 441 10.11 -30.09 -29.48
C ALA A 441 8.95 -29.20 -29.94
N HIS A 442 8.63 -29.23 -31.23
CA HIS A 442 7.49 -28.49 -31.74
C HIS A 442 6.18 -29.07 -31.20
N VAL A 443 5.31 -28.19 -30.72
CA VAL A 443 3.96 -28.53 -30.27
C VAL A 443 2.97 -27.87 -31.22
N GLN A 444 2.01 -28.64 -31.69
CA GLN A 444 0.99 -28.15 -32.63
C GLN A 444 -0.23 -27.64 -31.85
N GLY A 445 -0.68 -26.43 -32.16
CA GLY A 445 -1.88 -25.86 -31.58
C GLY A 445 -1.97 -24.35 -31.77
N ASP A 446 -2.89 -23.72 -31.04
CA ASP A 446 -3.11 -22.28 -31.12
C ASP A 446 -2.22 -21.54 -30.14
N LEU A 447 -1.39 -20.63 -30.65
CA LEU A 447 -0.51 -19.81 -29.81
C LEU A 447 -1.31 -18.68 -29.15
N ILE A 448 -1.25 -18.63 -27.82
CA ILE A 448 -1.80 -17.55 -27.00
C ILE A 448 -0.70 -16.82 -26.23
N LYS A 449 -0.93 -15.54 -25.95
CA LYS A 449 -0.18 -14.74 -24.98
C LYS A 449 -1.04 -14.53 -23.75
N PHE A 450 -0.47 -14.64 -22.57
CA PHE A 450 -1.17 -14.40 -21.32
C PHE A 450 -0.41 -13.45 -20.39
N TYR A 451 -1.15 -12.82 -19.48
CA TYR A 451 -0.71 -11.77 -18.57
C TYR A 451 -1.42 -11.96 -17.24
N GLY A 452 -0.71 -11.85 -16.12
CA GLY A 452 -1.33 -12.02 -14.81
C GLY A 452 -0.64 -11.27 -13.68
N VAL A 453 -1.43 -11.04 -12.62
CA VAL A 453 -0.96 -10.57 -11.32
C VAL A 453 -1.45 -11.56 -10.27
N ALA A 454 -0.53 -12.34 -9.70
CA ALA A 454 -0.86 -13.42 -8.77
C ALA A 454 -1.58 -12.89 -7.53
N GLY A 455 -2.69 -13.53 -7.14
CA GLY A 455 -3.45 -13.19 -5.94
C GLY A 455 -4.48 -12.07 -6.10
N GLU A 456 -4.41 -11.26 -7.17
CA GLU A 456 -5.36 -10.17 -7.44
C GLU A 456 -6.51 -10.59 -8.39
N GLY A 457 -6.48 -11.83 -8.88
CA GLY A 457 -7.48 -12.35 -9.82
C GLY A 457 -7.39 -11.77 -11.24
N PHE A 458 -6.38 -10.93 -11.52
CA PHE A 458 -6.12 -10.41 -12.86
C PHE A 458 -5.42 -11.47 -13.73
N PHE A 459 -6.11 -11.93 -14.77
CA PHE A 459 -5.55 -12.81 -15.80
C PHE A 459 -6.19 -12.52 -17.17
N GLU A 460 -5.39 -12.03 -18.11
CA GLU A 460 -5.81 -11.78 -19.48
C GLU A 460 -5.01 -12.64 -20.46
N TRP A 461 -5.65 -13.06 -21.54
CA TRP A 461 -4.98 -13.79 -22.62
C TRP A 461 -5.59 -13.43 -23.98
N ARG A 462 -4.79 -13.59 -25.05
CA ARG A 462 -5.20 -13.34 -26.45
C ARG A 462 -4.47 -14.28 -27.40
N TYR A 463 -5.08 -14.59 -28.55
CA TYR A 463 -4.37 -15.30 -29.61
C TYR A 463 -3.25 -14.42 -30.19
N ALA A 464 -2.10 -15.02 -30.49
CA ALA A 464 -0.94 -14.29 -31.02
C ALA A 464 -1.17 -13.69 -32.41
N THR A 465 -2.26 -14.06 -33.07
CA THR A 465 -2.71 -13.53 -34.37
C THR A 465 -3.52 -12.23 -34.23
N GLU A 466 -3.98 -11.92 -33.01
CA GLU A 466 -4.75 -10.72 -32.66
C GLU A 466 -3.89 -9.67 -31.93
N ALA A 467 -2.61 -9.96 -31.72
CA ALA A 467 -1.65 -9.09 -31.04
C ALA A 467 -0.33 -9.05 -31.81
N PRO A 468 0.21 -7.87 -32.17
CA PRO A 468 1.52 -7.78 -32.79
C PRO A 468 2.59 -8.43 -31.89
N ASP A 469 3.54 -9.13 -32.50
CA ASP A 469 4.64 -9.73 -31.75
C ASP A 469 5.60 -8.64 -31.19
N LYS A 470 6.67 -9.06 -30.50
CA LYS A 470 7.64 -8.09 -29.94
C LYS A 470 8.52 -7.40 -30.97
N PHE A 471 8.46 -7.83 -32.21
CA PHE A 471 9.22 -7.31 -33.33
C PHE A 471 8.33 -6.57 -34.34
N GLY A 472 7.04 -6.40 -34.04
CA GLY A 472 6.09 -5.74 -34.92
C GLY A 472 5.78 -6.53 -36.19
N LEU A 473 6.03 -7.85 -36.19
CA LEU A 473 5.73 -8.73 -37.30
C LEU A 473 4.25 -9.16 -37.22
N ASP A 474 3.53 -8.95 -38.31
CA ASP A 474 2.16 -9.42 -38.48
C ASP A 474 2.15 -10.95 -38.53
N ASN A 475 1.72 -11.59 -37.45
CA ASN A 475 1.54 -13.05 -37.37
C ASN A 475 0.28 -13.53 -38.12
N THR A 476 -0.21 -12.74 -39.08
CA THR A 476 -1.50 -12.89 -39.80
C THR A 476 -1.56 -14.10 -40.74
N SER A 477 -0.49 -14.89 -40.82
CA SER A 477 -0.37 -16.01 -41.75
C SER A 477 -1.03 -17.31 -41.27
N VAL A 478 -1.37 -17.41 -39.98
CA VAL A 478 -1.98 -18.61 -39.38
C VAL A 478 -3.29 -18.24 -38.72
N THR A 479 -4.42 -18.78 -39.19
CA THR A 479 -5.70 -18.61 -38.50
C THR A 479 -5.78 -19.61 -37.33
N PRO A 480 -6.05 -19.18 -36.09
CA PRO A 480 -6.19 -20.10 -34.97
C PRO A 480 -7.41 -21.00 -35.14
N HIS A 481 -7.33 -22.23 -34.66
CA HIS A 481 -8.43 -23.21 -34.69
C HIS A 481 -9.52 -22.91 -33.66
N HIS A 482 -9.19 -22.12 -32.65
CA HIS A 482 -10.02 -21.82 -31.48
C HIS A 482 -10.38 -23.06 -30.67
N TYR A 483 -9.37 -23.89 -30.36
CA TYR A 483 -9.58 -25.05 -29.50
C TYR A 483 -10.12 -24.61 -28.11
N PRO A 484 -11.15 -25.30 -27.58
CA PRO A 484 -11.70 -24.98 -26.28
C PRO A 484 -10.70 -25.37 -25.18
N PHE A 485 -10.45 -24.47 -24.24
CA PHE A 485 -9.58 -24.74 -23.09
C PHE A 485 -10.10 -24.06 -21.82
N ASN A 486 -9.61 -24.50 -20.67
CA ASN A 486 -9.99 -23.93 -19.38
C ASN A 486 -9.01 -22.82 -18.98
N ALA A 487 -9.35 -21.57 -19.32
CA ALA A 487 -8.53 -20.40 -18.99
C ALA A 487 -8.32 -20.22 -17.48
N LYS A 488 -9.29 -20.60 -16.64
CA LYS A 488 -9.15 -20.53 -15.18
C LYS A 488 -8.12 -21.54 -14.67
N ALA A 489 -8.13 -22.76 -15.20
CA ALA A 489 -7.11 -23.75 -14.86
C ALA A 489 -5.70 -23.29 -15.30
N LEU A 490 -5.59 -22.65 -16.47
CA LEU A 490 -4.33 -22.05 -16.90
C LEU A 490 -3.88 -20.93 -15.94
N GLN A 491 -4.79 -20.06 -15.50
CA GLN A 491 -4.50 -19.03 -14.50
C GLN A 491 -3.95 -19.64 -13.21
N GLU A 492 -4.67 -20.57 -12.58
CA GLU A 492 -4.29 -21.21 -11.31
C GLU A 492 -2.89 -21.86 -11.40
N GLN A 493 -2.61 -22.47 -12.55
CA GLN A 493 -1.31 -23.05 -12.86
C GLN A 493 -0.20 -22.00 -13.00
N CYS A 494 -0.44 -20.93 -13.76
CA CYS A 494 0.52 -19.82 -13.89
C CYS A 494 0.76 -19.10 -12.55
N GLU A 495 -0.25 -18.95 -11.71
CA GLU A 495 -0.11 -18.34 -10.38
C GLU A 495 0.73 -19.20 -9.43
N THR A 496 0.58 -20.52 -9.51
CA THR A 496 1.42 -21.48 -8.76
C THR A 496 2.90 -21.29 -9.11
N VAL A 497 3.19 -21.10 -10.39
CA VAL A 497 4.55 -20.87 -10.90
C VAL A 497 5.06 -19.50 -10.48
N ALA A 498 4.26 -18.46 -10.67
CA ALA A 498 4.59 -17.10 -10.30
C ALA A 498 4.99 -17.03 -8.82
N THR A 499 4.25 -17.74 -7.96
CA THR A 499 4.54 -17.83 -6.53
C THR A 499 5.81 -18.64 -6.24
N CYS A 500 6.03 -19.76 -6.94
CA CYS A 500 7.23 -20.58 -6.77
C CYS A 500 8.53 -19.84 -7.17
N ILE A 501 8.46 -19.04 -8.23
CA ILE A 501 9.60 -18.27 -8.74
C ILE A 501 9.77 -16.94 -7.99
N GLY A 502 8.70 -16.39 -7.41
CA GLY A 502 8.71 -15.08 -6.77
C GLY A 502 8.46 -13.91 -7.74
N VAL A 503 7.69 -14.14 -8.80
CA VAL A 503 7.33 -13.14 -9.83
C VAL A 503 5.81 -12.97 -9.94
N PRO A 504 5.17 -12.32 -8.96
CA PRO A 504 3.72 -12.13 -8.95
C PRO A 504 3.21 -11.33 -10.16
N VAL A 505 4.02 -10.48 -10.78
CA VAL A 505 3.69 -9.80 -12.04
C VAL A 505 4.35 -10.54 -13.19
N TYR A 506 3.54 -11.27 -13.97
CA TYR A 506 4.04 -12.22 -14.97
C TYR A 506 3.26 -12.20 -16.27
N GLY A 507 3.81 -12.86 -17.28
CA GLY A 507 3.10 -13.28 -18.48
C GLY A 507 3.95 -14.20 -19.33
N GLY A 508 3.46 -14.57 -20.50
CA GLY A 508 4.17 -15.54 -21.32
C GLY A 508 3.38 -16.00 -22.52
N ASP A 509 3.88 -17.07 -23.13
CA ASP A 509 3.33 -17.68 -24.33
C ASP A 509 2.97 -19.14 -24.05
N ALA A 510 1.80 -19.58 -24.50
CA ALA A 510 1.35 -20.97 -24.37
C ALA A 510 0.67 -21.43 -25.66
N ILE A 511 0.70 -22.74 -25.91
CA ILE A 511 -0.04 -23.38 -26.99
C ILE A 511 -1.26 -24.09 -26.42
N ILE A 512 -2.41 -23.84 -27.04
CA ILE A 512 -3.63 -24.61 -26.80
C ILE A 512 -3.66 -25.77 -27.81
N GLU A 513 -3.51 -26.98 -27.31
CA GLU A 513 -3.55 -28.21 -28.10
C GLU A 513 -5.00 -28.61 -28.46
N ALA A 514 -5.16 -29.52 -29.42
CA ALA A 514 -6.48 -29.95 -29.90
C ALA A 514 -7.35 -30.63 -28.82
N ASP A 515 -6.72 -31.17 -27.77
CA ASP A 515 -7.39 -31.76 -26.61
C ASP A 515 -7.75 -30.74 -25.52
N GLY A 516 -7.48 -29.45 -25.75
CA GLY A 516 -7.73 -28.35 -24.82
C GLY A 516 -6.70 -28.21 -23.71
N GLN A 517 -5.60 -28.96 -23.77
CA GLN A 517 -4.48 -28.83 -22.83
C GLN A 517 -3.61 -27.63 -23.20
N CYS A 518 -3.06 -26.97 -22.18
CA CYS A 518 -2.17 -25.83 -22.34
C CYS A 518 -0.72 -26.30 -22.17
N THR A 519 0.11 -26.07 -23.18
CA THR A 519 1.55 -26.31 -23.13
C THR A 519 2.30 -24.99 -23.11
N LEU A 520 3.03 -24.73 -22.02
CA LEU A 520 3.72 -23.47 -21.79
C LEU A 520 5.03 -23.40 -22.58
N LEU A 521 5.23 -22.31 -23.32
CA LEU A 521 6.43 -22.09 -24.14
C LEU A 521 7.41 -21.12 -23.51
N ASP A 522 6.90 -20.10 -22.81
CA ASP A 522 7.69 -19.02 -22.23
C ASP A 522 6.99 -18.42 -21.00
N PHE A 523 7.78 -17.92 -20.05
CA PHE A 523 7.29 -17.28 -18.83
C PHE A 523 8.24 -16.15 -18.44
N ASN A 524 7.72 -14.95 -18.31
CA ASN A 524 8.47 -13.71 -18.21
C ASN A 524 8.00 -12.90 -16.99
N ASP A 525 8.96 -12.27 -16.31
CA ASP A 525 8.70 -11.12 -15.45
C ASP A 525 8.38 -9.89 -16.32
N TRP A 526 7.42 -9.07 -15.88
CA TRP A 526 7.05 -7.81 -16.56
C TRP A 526 6.95 -7.93 -18.10
N PRO A 527 6.02 -8.76 -18.62
CA PRO A 527 5.74 -8.83 -20.05
C PRO A 527 5.24 -7.48 -20.58
N SER A 528 5.17 -7.32 -21.90
CA SER A 528 4.55 -6.12 -22.45
C SER A 528 3.04 -6.17 -22.29
N PHE A 529 2.52 -5.47 -21.27
CA PHE A 529 1.10 -5.28 -21.00
C PHE A 529 0.40 -4.31 -21.98
N SER A 530 0.96 -4.06 -23.16
CA SER A 530 0.46 -3.02 -24.07
C SER A 530 -1.01 -3.21 -24.48
N SER A 531 -1.47 -4.46 -24.59
CA SER A 531 -2.85 -4.82 -24.94
C SER A 531 -3.86 -4.65 -23.79
N CYS A 532 -3.40 -4.61 -22.54
CA CYS A 532 -4.22 -4.62 -21.32
C CYS A 532 -3.73 -3.61 -20.26
N ARG A 533 -2.98 -2.58 -20.69
CA ARG A 533 -2.18 -1.70 -19.80
C ARG A 533 -2.98 -1.10 -18.66
N VAL A 534 -4.20 -0.65 -18.91
CA VAL A 534 -5.02 0.04 -17.90
C VAL A 534 -5.44 -0.90 -16.76
N ALA A 535 -5.87 -2.11 -17.11
CA ALA A 535 -6.28 -3.14 -16.16
C ALA A 535 -5.06 -3.77 -15.46
N ALA A 536 -3.98 -4.03 -16.21
CA ALA A 536 -2.73 -4.50 -15.63
C ALA A 536 -2.14 -3.50 -14.63
N ALA A 537 -2.12 -2.20 -14.96
CA ALA A 537 -1.60 -1.18 -14.04
C ALA A 537 -2.41 -1.09 -12.74
N GLU A 538 -3.72 -1.34 -12.81
CA GLU A 538 -4.60 -1.40 -11.63
C GLU A 538 -4.22 -2.57 -10.74
N ALA A 539 -4.23 -3.79 -11.29
CA ALA A 539 -3.90 -4.99 -10.54
C ALA A 539 -2.49 -4.96 -9.96
N ILE A 540 -1.52 -4.43 -10.70
CA ILE A 540 -0.15 -4.28 -10.20
C ILE A 540 -0.10 -3.26 -9.05
N ALA A 541 -0.77 -2.11 -9.17
CA ALA A 541 -0.80 -1.12 -8.11
C ALA A 541 -1.47 -1.65 -6.85
N ASP A 542 -2.57 -2.39 -6.98
CA ASP A 542 -3.27 -3.02 -5.85
C ASP A 542 -2.37 -4.04 -5.15
N TYR A 543 -1.65 -4.88 -5.91
CA TYR A 543 -0.68 -5.82 -5.37
C TYR A 543 0.46 -5.11 -4.61
N VAL A 544 1.02 -4.03 -5.17
CA VAL A 544 2.05 -3.22 -4.51
C VAL A 544 1.52 -2.64 -3.20
N LEU A 545 0.32 -2.06 -3.18
CA LEU A 545 -0.29 -1.50 -1.97
C LEU A 545 -0.56 -2.57 -0.92
N MET A 546 -1.01 -3.75 -1.33
CA MET A 546 -1.25 -4.89 -0.44
C MET A 546 0.04 -5.30 0.28
N ILE A 547 1.15 -5.47 -0.45
CA ILE A 547 2.39 -5.91 0.18
C ILE A 547 3.05 -4.79 0.99
N SER A 548 2.90 -3.53 0.59
CA SER A 548 3.53 -2.37 1.25
C SER A 548 2.85 -1.94 2.56
N ARG A 549 1.67 -2.50 2.88
CA ARG A 549 0.93 -2.24 4.12
C ARG A 549 1.20 -3.27 5.23
N LYS A 550 1.96 -4.33 4.91
CA LYS A 550 2.41 -5.34 5.88
C LYS A 550 3.63 -4.83 6.61
#